data_AF-A0A6N7KHC7-F1
#
_entry.id   AF-A0A6N7KHC7-F1
#
_cell.length_a   1.000
_cell.length_b   1.000
_cell.length_c   1.000
_cell.angle_alpha   90.00
_cell.angle_beta   90.00
_cell.angle_gamma   90.00
#
_symmetry.space_group_name_H-M   'P 1'
#
loop_
_entity.id
_entity.type
_entity.pdbx_description
1 polymer ?
#
loop_
_entity_poly.entity_id
_entity_poly.type
_entity_poly.pdbx_seq_one_letter_code
_entity_poly.pdbx_strand_id
1 'polypeptide(L)'
;MSETMRPSFPTRSAGRGWWKAPLISSLVCMALLPLAMVLRGFAEMATDPCNGAGSCPATYAQLHFADGALLAVKVLLALQWPAAYLLPKARVAISLAPAAALVVAVFSMLTLRPGA
;
A
#
# COMPACT_ATOMS: atom_id res chain seq x y z
N MET A 1 53.69 -6.38 -6.02
CA MET A 1 52.62 -6.66 -7.00
C MET A 1 51.34 -6.86 -6.21
N SER A 2 50.46 -5.86 -6.20
CA SER A 2 49.24 -5.87 -5.38
C SER A 2 48.08 -6.35 -6.25
N GLU A 3 47.64 -7.58 -6.02
CA GLU A 3 46.46 -8.17 -6.64
C GLU A 3 45.22 -7.44 -6.11
N THR A 4 44.68 -6.55 -6.93
CA THR A 4 43.38 -5.91 -6.67
C THR A 4 42.29 -6.97 -6.78
N MET A 5 41.90 -7.54 -5.63
CA MET A 5 40.74 -8.40 -5.48
C MET A 5 39.48 -7.61 -5.81
N ARG A 6 38.96 -7.74 -7.03
CA ARG A 6 37.67 -7.16 -7.41
C ARG A 6 36.57 -7.94 -6.67
N PRO A 7 35.71 -7.29 -5.87
CA PRO A 7 34.55 -7.95 -5.30
C PRO A 7 33.67 -8.44 -6.44
N SER A 8 33.63 -9.76 -6.64
CA SER A 8 32.70 -10.42 -7.54
C SER A 8 31.33 -10.37 -6.89
N PHE A 9 30.57 -9.32 -7.20
CA PHE A 9 29.16 -9.29 -6.83
C PHE A 9 28.48 -10.49 -7.48
N PRO A 10 27.80 -11.36 -6.72
CA PRO A 10 27.08 -12.47 -7.29
C PRO A 10 25.98 -11.90 -8.17
N THR A 11 26.17 -11.95 -9.49
CA THR A 11 25.15 -11.68 -10.49
C THR A 11 24.15 -12.83 -10.41
N ARG A 12 23.29 -12.81 -9.38
CA ARG A 12 22.12 -13.66 -9.29
C ARG A 12 21.27 -13.30 -10.49
N SER A 13 21.37 -14.11 -11.54
CA SER A 13 20.53 -14.07 -12.73
C SER A 13 19.09 -13.83 -12.29
N ALA A 14 18.66 -12.57 -12.37
CA ALA A 14 17.31 -12.21 -12.04
C ALA A 14 16.49 -12.72 -13.22
N GLY A 15 15.96 -13.95 -13.08
CA GLY A 15 15.22 -14.64 -14.12
C GLY A 15 14.28 -13.69 -14.86
N ARG A 16 14.25 -13.80 -16.21
CA ARG A 16 13.44 -12.95 -17.10
C ARG A 16 12.06 -12.72 -16.49
N GLY A 17 11.76 -11.47 -16.13
CA GLY A 17 10.43 -11.07 -15.65
C GLY A 17 10.25 -11.00 -14.13
N TRP A 18 11.29 -11.05 -13.31
CA TRP A 18 11.19 -10.82 -11.86
C TRP A 18 10.52 -9.48 -11.48
N TRP A 19 10.63 -8.48 -12.34
CA TRP A 19 10.07 -7.14 -12.19
C TRP A 19 8.57 -7.06 -12.53
N LYS A 20 8.00 -8.07 -13.22
CA LYS A 20 6.61 -8.00 -13.70
C LYS A 20 5.60 -7.91 -12.55
N ALA A 21 5.75 -8.76 -11.54
CA ALA A 21 4.84 -8.79 -10.39
C ALA A 21 4.81 -7.47 -9.59
N PRO A 22 5.97 -6.91 -9.14
CA PRO A 22 5.96 -5.61 -8.46
C PRO A 22 5.54 -4.46 -9.37
N LEU A 23 5.81 -4.53 -10.68
CA LEU A 23 5.35 -3.52 -11.64
C LEU A 23 3.82 -3.50 -11.78
N ILE A 24 3.20 -4.67 -11.99
CA ILE A 24 1.74 -4.79 -12.08
C ILE A 24 1.09 -4.29 -10.80
N SER A 25 1.61 -4.70 -9.64
CA SER A 25 1.12 -4.22 -8.34
C SER A 25 1.26 -2.71 -8.19
N SER A 26 2.38 -2.13 -8.62
CA SER A 26 2.58 -0.67 -8.63
C SER A 26 1.55 0.04 -9.49
N LEU A 27 1.29 -0.46 -10.71
CA LEU A 27 0.33 0.13 -11.64
C LEU A 27 -1.10 0.09 -11.09
N VAL A 28 -1.50 -1.06 -10.55
CA VAL A 28 -2.81 -1.23 -9.89
C VAL A 28 -2.95 -0.27 -8.71
N CYS A 29 -1.92 -0.18 -7.86
CA CYS A 29 -1.94 0.73 -6.73
C CYS A 29 -1.95 2.20 -7.16
N MET A 30 -1.17 2.58 -8.19
CA MET A 30 -1.16 3.94 -8.75
C MET A 30 -2.51 4.36 -9.32
N ALA A 31 -3.28 3.42 -9.89
CA ALA A 31 -4.63 3.71 -10.38
C ALA A 31 -5.67 3.82 -9.25
N LEU A 32 -5.53 2.99 -8.21
CA LEU A 32 -6.51 2.90 -7.11
C LEU A 32 -6.24 3.89 -5.95
N LEU A 33 -4.99 4.34 -5.75
CA LEU A 33 -4.65 5.35 -4.73
C LEU A 33 -5.39 6.68 -4.94
N PRO A 34 -5.43 7.27 -6.14
CA PRO A 34 -6.20 8.49 -6.40
C PRO A 34 -7.68 8.29 -6.10
N LEU A 35 -8.24 7.14 -6.49
CA LEU A 35 -9.64 6.80 -6.19
C LEU A 35 -9.89 6.74 -4.68
N ALA A 36 -8.98 6.12 -3.92
CA ALA A 36 -9.07 6.06 -2.46
C ALA A 36 -8.95 7.44 -1.82
N MET A 37 -8.11 8.33 -2.35
CA MET A 37 -8.01 9.72 -1.87
C MET A 37 -9.29 10.52 -2.17
N VAL A 38 -9.91 10.32 -3.33
CA VAL A 38 -11.21 10.92 -3.67
C VAL A 38 -12.31 10.41 -2.73
N LEU A 39 -12.37 9.09 -2.51
CA LEU A 39 -13.31 8.47 -1.56
C LEU A 39 -13.13 9.00 -0.14
N ARG A 40 -11.89 9.20 0.30
CA ARG A 40 -11.59 9.84 1.58
C ARG A 40 -12.15 11.26 1.66
N GLY A 41 -11.95 12.08 0.63
CA GLY A 41 -12.51 13.43 0.59
C GLY A 41 -14.03 13.44 0.70
N PHE A 42 -14.70 12.51 0.00
CA PHE A 42 -16.15 12.32 0.15
C PHE A 42 -16.56 11.83 1.55
N ALA A 43 -15.77 10.95 2.17
CA ALA A 43 -16.01 10.48 3.52
C ALA A 43 -15.87 11.59 4.57
N GLU A 44 -14.88 12.48 4.43
CA GLU A 44 -14.72 13.67 5.28
C GLU A 44 -15.91 14.62 5.11
N MET A 45 -16.35 14.91 3.88
CA MET A 45 -17.56 15.72 3.63
C MET A 45 -18.84 15.07 4.15
N ALA A 46 -18.97 13.74 4.09
CA ALA A 46 -20.11 13.01 4.62
C ALA A 46 -20.12 12.95 6.16
N THR A 47 -18.98 13.16 6.81
CA THR A 47 -18.82 13.18 8.27
C THR A 47 -18.86 14.57 8.87
N ASP A 48 -18.84 15.62 8.05
CA ASP A 48 -19.02 17.03 8.43
C ASP A 48 -20.28 17.33 9.30
N PRO A 49 -21.44 16.66 9.17
CA PRO A 49 -22.55 16.86 10.10
C PRO A 49 -22.29 16.31 11.52
N CYS A 50 -21.27 15.47 11.70
CA CYS A 50 -20.83 15.02 13.02
C CYS A 50 -19.93 16.10 13.64
N ASN A 51 -20.34 16.64 14.79
CA ASN A 51 -19.65 17.74 15.49
C ASN A 51 -18.34 17.30 16.20
N GLY A 52 -17.54 16.46 15.53
CA GLY A 52 -16.30 15.87 16.00
C GLY A 52 -16.39 14.39 16.43
N ALA A 53 -15.23 13.82 16.75
CA ALA A 53 -15.08 12.42 17.18
C ALA A 53 -15.89 12.04 18.43
N GLY A 54 -16.29 13.03 19.24
CA GLY A 54 -17.15 12.83 20.39
C GLY A 54 -18.61 12.51 20.02
N SER A 55 -19.09 12.98 18.86
CA SER A 55 -20.47 12.78 18.41
C SER A 55 -20.62 11.49 17.60
N CYS A 56 -19.60 11.11 16.82
CA CYS A 56 -19.63 9.93 15.93
C CYS A 56 -18.36 9.07 16.07
N PRO A 57 -18.13 8.43 17.24
CA PRO A 57 -16.86 7.74 17.53
C PRO A 57 -16.57 6.56 16.59
N ALA A 58 -17.61 5.84 16.14
CA ALA A 58 -17.45 4.71 15.24
C ALA A 58 -16.97 5.12 13.84
N THR A 59 -17.46 6.25 13.33
CA THR A 59 -17.12 6.74 11.99
C THR A 59 -15.70 7.27 11.94
N TYR A 60 -15.28 8.04 12.96
CA TYR A 60 -13.89 8.51 13.06
C TYR A 60 -12.89 7.37 13.31
N ALA A 61 -13.26 6.32 14.07
CA ALA A 61 -12.41 5.15 14.23
C ALA A 61 -12.13 4.44 12.89
N GLN A 62 -13.14 4.32 12.03
CA GLN A 62 -12.96 3.77 10.68
C GLN A 62 -12.15 4.69 9.77
N LEU A 63 -12.32 6.01 9.88
CA LEU A 63 -11.53 6.98 9.13
C LEU A 63 -10.03 6.90 9.51
N HIS A 64 -9.72 6.85 10.80
CA HIS A 64 -8.34 6.69 11.29
C HIS A 64 -7.74 5.34 10.87
N PHE A 65 -8.54 4.27 10.86
CA PHE A 65 -8.09 2.97 10.36
C PHE A 65 -7.77 3.01 8.86
N ALA A 66 -8.64 3.64 8.06
CA ALA A 66 -8.42 3.83 6.62
C ALA A 66 -7.15 4.66 6.35
N ASP A 67 -6.88 5.69 7.15
CA ASP A 67 -5.67 6.50 7.08
C ASP A 67 -4.40 5.69 7.40
N GLY A 68 -4.46 4.89 8.46
CA GLY A 68 -3.39 3.94 8.79
C GLY A 68 -3.14 2.94 7.66
N ALA A 69 -4.21 2.41 7.05
CA ALA A 69 -4.12 1.48 5.94
C ALA A 69 -3.52 2.14 4.68
N LEU A 70 -3.91 3.37 4.34
CA LEU A 70 -3.32 4.14 3.25
C LEU A 70 -1.83 4.43 3.49
N LEU A 71 -1.45 4.78 4.71
CA LEU A 71 -0.04 4.96 5.08
C LEU A 71 0.73 3.64 4.89
N ALA A 72 0.18 2.53 5.36
CA ALA A 72 0.78 1.20 5.19
C ALA A 72 0.93 0.83 3.72
N VAL A 73 -0.05 1.12 2.86
CA VAL A 73 0.06 0.93 1.40
C VAL A 73 1.24 1.70 0.83
N LYS A 74 1.42 2.98 1.18
CA LYS A 74 2.55 3.80 0.71
C LYS A 74 3.90 3.21 1.14
N VAL A 75 4.00 2.78 2.40
CA VAL A 75 5.23 2.17 2.94
C VAL A 75 5.50 0.83 2.26
N LEU A 76 4.49 -0.02 2.07
CA LEU A 76 4.62 -1.31 1.39
C LEU A 76 5.01 -1.12 -0.08
N LEU A 77 4.47 -0.14 -0.78
CA LEU A 77 4.88 0.22 -2.16
C LEU A 77 6.34 0.64 -2.24
N ALA A 78 6.80 1.47 -1.30
CA ALA A 78 8.20 1.90 -1.25
C ALA A 78 9.14 0.71 -0.95
N LEU A 79 8.73 -0.18 -0.06
CA LEU A 79 9.53 -1.33 0.37
C LEU A 79 9.42 -2.54 -0.56
N GLN A 80 8.42 -2.63 -1.44
CA GLN A 80 8.23 -3.83 -2.26
C GLN A 80 9.41 -4.08 -3.19
N TRP A 81 10.05 -3.03 -3.72
CA TRP A 81 11.15 -3.13 -4.67
C TRP A 81 12.43 -3.67 -4.02
N PRO A 82 12.93 -3.10 -2.91
CA PRO A 82 14.08 -3.68 -2.21
C PRO A 82 13.75 -5.07 -1.63
N ALA A 83 12.55 -5.28 -1.10
CA ALA A 83 12.15 -6.59 -0.56
C ALA A 83 12.04 -7.68 -1.65
N ALA A 84 11.47 -7.34 -2.81
CA ALA A 84 11.42 -8.25 -3.96
C ALA A 84 12.83 -8.54 -4.51
N TYR A 85 13.75 -7.59 -4.44
CA TYR A 85 15.15 -7.81 -4.82
C TYR A 85 15.85 -8.81 -3.89
N LEU A 86 15.71 -8.61 -2.57
CA LEU A 86 16.38 -9.42 -1.53
C LEU A 86 15.77 -10.83 -1.37
N LEU A 87 14.46 -10.98 -1.50
CA LEU A 87 13.72 -12.22 -1.19
C LEU A 87 13.03 -12.81 -2.44
N PRO A 88 13.77 -13.48 -3.35
CA PRO A 88 13.21 -14.01 -4.58
C PRO A 88 12.10 -15.04 -4.39
N LYS A 89 12.17 -15.84 -3.32
CA LYS A 89 11.18 -16.89 -3.01
C LYS A 89 9.83 -16.33 -2.54
N ALA A 90 9.83 -15.12 -1.97
CA ALA A 90 8.63 -14.46 -1.43
C ALA A 90 8.11 -13.31 -2.32
N ARG A 91 8.70 -13.10 -3.51
CA ARG A 91 8.39 -11.98 -4.42
C ARG A 91 6.91 -11.78 -4.67
N VAL A 92 6.18 -12.87 -4.93
CA VAL A 92 4.75 -12.82 -5.25
C VAL A 92 3.96 -12.32 -4.04
N ALA A 93 4.20 -12.89 -2.85
CA ALA A 93 3.55 -12.45 -1.62
C ALA A 93 3.87 -10.99 -1.28
N ILE A 94 5.14 -10.57 -1.43
CA ILE A 94 5.57 -9.18 -1.21
C ILE A 94 4.87 -8.23 -2.18
N SER A 95 4.73 -8.62 -3.46
CA SER A 95 4.03 -7.79 -4.45
C SER A 95 2.51 -7.74 -4.24
N LEU A 96 1.92 -8.74 -3.58
CA LEU A 96 0.49 -8.77 -3.27
C LEU A 96 0.13 -7.96 -2.01
N ALA A 97 1.07 -7.79 -1.09
CA ALA A 97 0.86 -7.05 0.16
C ALA A 97 0.29 -5.62 -0.02
N PRO A 98 0.85 -4.75 -0.88
CA PRO A 98 0.30 -3.40 -1.06
C PRO A 98 -1.10 -3.43 -1.70
N ALA A 99 -1.36 -4.35 -2.63
CA ALA A 99 -2.67 -4.50 -3.25
C ALA A 99 -3.73 -4.95 -2.23
N ALA A 100 -3.41 -5.93 -1.38
CA ALA A 100 -4.29 -6.38 -0.31
C ALA A 100 -4.59 -5.27 0.70
N ALA A 101 -3.57 -4.52 1.13
CA ALA A 101 -3.75 -3.38 2.04
C ALA A 101 -4.61 -2.27 1.41
N LEU A 102 -4.50 -2.05 0.10
CA LEU A 102 -5.32 -1.07 -0.61
C LEU A 102 -6.78 -1.51 -0.72
N VAL A 103 -7.05 -2.79 -0.97
CA VAL A 103 -8.42 -3.35 -0.96
C VAL A 103 -9.04 -3.17 0.43
N VAL A 104 -8.29 -3.46 1.50
CA VAL A 104 -8.77 -3.26 2.88
C VAL A 104 -9.08 -1.79 3.14
N ALA A 105 -8.20 -0.86 2.76
CA ALA A 105 -8.43 0.57 2.93
C ALA A 105 -9.69 1.05 2.21
N VAL A 106 -9.86 0.67 0.94
CA VAL A 106 -11.04 1.04 0.13
C VAL A 106 -12.30 0.42 0.72
N PHE A 107 -12.27 -0.84 1.12
CA PHE A 107 -13.41 -1.51 1.73
C PHE A 107 -13.83 -0.83 3.03
N SER A 108 -12.87 -0.46 3.90
CA SER A 108 -13.15 0.28 5.12
C SER A 108 -13.85 1.62 4.84
N MET A 109 -13.41 2.35 3.80
CA MET A 109 -14.05 3.60 3.39
C MET A 109 -15.47 3.38 2.86
N LEU A 110 -15.72 2.30 2.11
CA LEU A 110 -17.07 1.98 1.60
C LEU A 110 -18.04 1.51 2.69
N THR A 111 -17.52 0.94 3.78
CA THR A 111 -18.34 0.50 4.93
C THR A 111 -18.66 1.61 5.93
N LEU A 112 -18.17 2.83 5.72
CA LEU A 112 -18.54 4.00 6.51
C LEU A 112 -20.05 4.21 6.38
N ARG A 113 -20.78 3.94 7.47
CA ARG A 113 -22.19 4.31 7.57
C ARG A 113 -22.27 5.75 8.08
N PRO A 114 -23.01 6.65 7.40
CA PRO A 114 -23.42 7.89 8.03
C PRO A 114 -24.24 7.50 9.27
N GLY A 115 -23.84 7.98 10.44
CA GLY A 115 -24.55 7.72 11.68
C GLY A 115 -26.00 8.20 11.57
N ALA A 116 -26.93 7.32 11.95
CA ALA A 116 -28.34 7.64 12.12
C ALA A 116 -28.56 8.50 13.37
#